data_AF-A0AAX0YSI2-F1
#
_entry.id   AF-A0AAX0YSI2-F1
#
_cell.length_a   1.000
_cell.length_b   1.000
_cell.length_c   1.000
_cell.angle_alpha   90.00
_cell.angle_beta   90.00
_cell.angle_gamma   90.00
#
_symmetry.space_group_name_H-M   'P 1'
#
loop_
_entity.id
_entity.type
_entity.pdbx_description
1 polymer ?
#
loop_
_entity_poly.entity_id
_entity_poly.type
_entity_poly.pdbx_seq_one_letter_code
_entity_poly.pdbx_strand_id
1 'polypeptide(L)'
;MSIMEITNASMLMTMDRLATEASRSNNHENRFDHGQDNAFINTINKLDESQKVALQAKKDVIEHKPNVSVADMLLKSSEAQISMATAIEIRNKMLEAYTSLSNMPI
;
A
#
# COMPACT_ATOMS: atom_id res chain seq x y z
N MET A 1 39.14 -17.22 31.68
CA MET A 1 38.18 -17.77 30.70
C MET A 1 37.03 -18.37 31.51
N SER A 2 35.98 -17.59 31.77
CA SER A 2 34.89 -17.99 32.69
C SER A 2 33.78 -18.64 31.89
N ILE A 3 33.54 -19.91 32.16
CA ILE A 3 32.55 -20.73 31.48
C ILE A 3 31.18 -20.27 32.01
N MET A 4 30.34 -19.72 31.14
CA MET A 4 29.01 -19.23 31.47
C MET A 4 28.09 -20.42 31.73
N GLU A 5 27.78 -20.71 33.00
CA GLU A 5 26.76 -21.67 33.40
C GLU A 5 25.39 -21.14 33.00
N ILE A 6 24.86 -21.61 31.87
CA ILE A 6 23.46 -21.35 31.48
C ILE A 6 22.59 -22.10 32.48
N THR A 7 22.11 -21.37 33.49
CA THR A 7 21.25 -21.89 34.54
C THR A 7 19.87 -22.20 33.96
N ASN A 8 19.30 -23.38 34.24
CA ASN A 8 18.00 -23.82 33.71
C ASN A 8 16.84 -22.81 33.87
N ALA A 9 16.96 -21.87 34.83
CA ALA A 9 16.02 -20.78 35.03
C ALA A 9 15.95 -19.78 33.87
N SER A 10 17.08 -19.45 33.22
CA SER A 10 17.09 -18.50 32.11
C SER A 10 16.49 -19.10 30.82
N MET A 11 16.63 -20.42 30.63
CA MET A 11 15.96 -21.15 29.56
C MET A 11 14.44 -21.14 29.73
N LEU A 12 13.93 -21.35 30.95
CA LEU A 12 12.48 -21.33 31.22
C LEU A 12 11.87 -19.95 30.97
N MET A 13 12.56 -18.88 31.37
CA MET A 13 12.12 -17.50 31.10
C MET A 13 12.16 -17.15 29.61
N THR A 14 13.07 -17.75 28.85
CA THR A 14 13.17 -17.56 27.39
C THR A 14 12.04 -18.30 26.68
N MET A 15 11.68 -19.49 27.15
CA MET A 15 10.58 -20.27 26.59
C MET A 15 9.20 -19.65 26.84
N ASP A 16 8.96 -19.09 28.03
CA ASP A 16 7.69 -18.44 28.37
C ASP A 16 7.45 -17.17 27.54
N ARG A 17 8.51 -16.39 27.29
CA ARG A 17 8.49 -15.25 26.36
C ARG A 17 8.20 -15.68 24.93
N LEU A 18 8.87 -16.74 24.46
CA LEU A 18 8.66 -17.25 23.11
C LEU A 18 7.24 -17.79 22.90
N ALA A 19 6.65 -18.46 23.90
CA ALA A 19 5.27 -18.95 23.85
C ALA A 19 4.25 -17.80 23.80
N THR A 20 4.52 -16.72 24.55
CA THR A 20 3.67 -15.52 24.56
C THR A 20 3.76 -14.75 23.24
N GLU A 21 4.94 -14.66 22.65
CA GLU A 21 5.16 -14.04 21.34
C GLU A 21 4.55 -14.87 20.20
N ALA A 22 4.69 -16.20 20.23
CA ALA A 22 4.07 -17.10 19.26
C ALA A 22 2.53 -17.02 19.31
N SER A 23 1.95 -16.86 20.52
CA SER A 23 0.50 -16.69 20.69
C SER A 23 0.00 -15.35 20.14
N ARG A 24 0.83 -14.30 20.10
CA ARG A 24 0.49 -13.02 19.46
C ARG A 24 0.53 -13.09 17.94
N SER A 25 1.35 -13.96 17.35
CA SER A 25 1.49 -14.07 15.89
C SER A 25 0.27 -14.68 15.18
N ASN A 26 -0.62 -15.37 15.91
CA ASN A 26 -1.81 -16.03 15.35
C ASN A 26 -3.06 -15.15 15.28
N ASN A 27 -3.00 -13.90 15.74
CA ASN A 27 -4.10 -12.92 15.64
C ASN A 27 -3.98 -12.00 14.41
N HIS A 28 -3.61 -12.55 13.25
CA HIS A 28 -4.01 -11.92 12.00
C HIS A 28 -5.47 -12.30 11.74
N GLU A 29 -6.38 -11.58 12.42
CA GLU A 29 -7.78 -11.55 12.03
C GLU A 29 -7.82 -11.22 10.52
N ASN A 30 -8.40 -12.13 9.75
CA ASN A 30 -8.94 -11.85 8.42
C ASN A 30 -10.09 -10.84 8.59
N ARG A 31 -9.75 -9.59 8.89
CA ARG A 31 -10.67 -8.48 8.71
C ARG A 31 -10.80 -8.31 7.21
N PHE A 32 -11.81 -8.95 6.63
CA PHE A 32 -12.40 -8.53 5.36
C PHE A 32 -12.96 -7.12 5.57
N ASP A 33 -12.04 -6.16 5.58
CA ASP A 33 -12.34 -4.75 5.62
C ASP A 33 -13.11 -4.43 4.35
N HIS A 34 -14.37 -4.03 4.50
CA HIS A 34 -15.23 -3.55 3.41
C HIS A 34 -14.70 -2.22 2.80
N GLY A 35 -13.45 -1.83 3.08
CA GLY A 35 -12.75 -0.72 2.46
C GLY A 35 -12.24 -0.99 1.04
N GLN A 36 -12.33 -2.21 0.50
CA GLN A 36 -11.91 -2.49 -0.89
C GLN A 36 -12.79 -1.77 -1.94
N ASP A 37 -14.10 -1.65 -1.71
CA ASP A 37 -14.98 -0.88 -2.61
C ASP A 37 -14.63 0.61 -2.60
N ASN A 38 -14.20 1.12 -1.44
CA ASN A 38 -13.67 2.47 -1.33
C ASN A 38 -12.28 2.61 -1.95
N ALA A 39 -11.44 1.57 -1.96
CA ALA A 39 -10.08 1.66 -2.48
C ALA A 39 -10.04 1.95 -3.98
N PHE A 40 -10.94 1.34 -4.77
CA PHE A 40 -11.05 1.65 -6.19
C PHE A 40 -11.56 3.06 -6.44
N ILE A 41 -12.66 3.45 -5.79
CA ILE A 41 -13.22 4.81 -5.91
C ILE A 41 -12.19 5.86 -5.48
N ASN A 42 -11.49 5.62 -4.37
CA ASN A 42 -10.42 6.50 -3.90
C ASN A 42 -9.25 6.58 -4.88
N THR A 43 -8.91 5.48 -5.55
CA THR A 43 -7.84 5.47 -6.56
C THR A 43 -8.26 6.26 -7.80
N ILE A 44 -9.50 6.12 -8.25
CA ILE A 44 -10.04 6.90 -9.38
C ILE A 44 -10.08 8.39 -9.04
N ASN A 45 -10.55 8.76 -7.84
CA ASN A 45 -10.56 10.15 -7.39
C ASN A 45 -9.14 10.74 -7.33
N LYS A 46 -8.17 9.97 -6.83
CA LYS A 46 -6.75 10.38 -6.80
C LYS A 46 -6.15 10.49 -8.19
N LEU A 47 -6.53 9.61 -9.11
CA LEU A 47 -6.11 9.66 -10.51
C LEU A 47 -6.60 10.95 -11.17
N ASP A 48 -7.88 11.27 -11.02
CA ASP A 48 -8.48 12.49 -11.58
C ASP A 48 -7.80 13.75 -11.01
N GLU A 49 -7.54 13.78 -9.71
CA GLU A 49 -6.82 14.87 -9.06
C GLU A 49 -5.38 14.99 -9.59
N SER A 50 -4.64 13.88 -9.67
CA SER A 50 -3.27 13.86 -10.16
C SER A 50 -3.17 14.30 -11.63
N GLN A 51 -4.10 13.85 -12.48
CA GLN A 51 -4.19 14.30 -13.87
C GLN A 51 -4.48 15.80 -13.98
N LYS A 52 -5.41 16.32 -13.17
CA LYS A 52 -5.74 17.75 -13.16
C LYS A 52 -4.55 18.60 -12.72
N VAL A 53 -3.83 18.15 -11.69
CA VAL A 53 -2.62 18.83 -11.19
C VAL A 53 -1.51 18.83 -12.24
N ALA A 54 -1.28 17.70 -12.91
CA ALA A 54 -0.28 17.61 -13.99
C ALA A 54 -0.62 18.51 -15.18
N LEU A 55 -1.90 18.54 -15.60
CA LEU A 55 -2.38 19.42 -16.66
C LEU A 55 -2.23 20.90 -16.30
N GLN A 56 -2.54 21.26 -15.06
CA GLN A 56 -2.38 22.63 -14.58
C GLN A 56 -0.90 23.03 -14.54
N ALA A 57 -0.04 22.17 -13.99
CA ALA A 57 1.40 22.42 -13.97
C ALA A 57 1.98 22.58 -15.39
N LYS A 58 1.50 21.79 -16.35
CA LYS A 58 1.90 21.92 -17.76
C LYS A 58 1.47 23.26 -18.35
N LYS A 59 0.23 23.71 -18.09
CA LYS A 59 -0.24 25.03 -18.52
C LYS A 59 0.59 26.15 -17.90
N ASP A 60 0.86 26.05 -16.61
CA ASP A 60 1.61 27.07 -15.87
C ASP A 60 3.05 27.22 -16.38
N VAL A 61 3.69 26.11 -16.78
CA VAL A 61 5.00 26.13 -17.45
C VAL A 61 4.91 26.77 -18.84
N ILE A 62 3.90 26.42 -19.65
CA ILE A 62 3.70 27.01 -21.00
C ILE A 62 3.44 28.52 -20.91
N GLU A 63 2.67 28.95 -19.91
CA GLU A 63 2.36 30.35 -19.63
C GLU A 63 3.54 31.12 -19.00
N HIS A 64 4.70 30.49 -18.81
CA HIS A 64 5.90 31.07 -18.20
C HIS A 64 5.60 31.76 -16.86
N LYS A 65 4.71 31.17 -16.05
CA LYS A 65 4.39 31.74 -14.74
C LYS A 65 5.65 31.78 -13.86
N PRO A 66 5.88 32.90 -13.15
CA PRO A 66 7.01 32.99 -12.23
C PRO A 66 6.86 31.95 -11.12
N ASN A 67 7.99 31.35 -10.70
CA ASN A 67 8.08 30.29 -9.67
C ASN A 67 7.55 28.90 -10.07
N VAL A 68 7.37 28.60 -11.36
CA VAL A 68 6.98 27.26 -11.82
C VAL A 68 8.18 26.58 -12.48
N SER A 69 8.65 25.48 -11.88
CA SER A 69 9.78 24.72 -12.41
C SER A 69 9.31 23.67 -13.41
N VAL A 70 10.04 23.56 -14.53
CA VAL A 70 9.85 22.45 -15.49
C VAL A 70 10.06 21.10 -14.81
N ALA A 71 10.96 21.03 -13.82
CA ALA A 71 11.19 19.81 -13.03
C ALA A 71 9.95 19.39 -12.23
N ASP A 72 9.24 20.34 -11.61
CA ASP A 72 8.01 20.06 -10.85
C ASP A 72 6.88 19.60 -11.77
N MET A 73 6.77 20.17 -12.97
CA MET A 73 5.83 19.70 -13.98
C MET A 73 6.14 18.26 -14.40
N LEU A 74 7.40 17.94 -14.66
CA LEU A 74 7.81 16.58 -15.02
C LEU A 74 7.53 15.60 -13.88
N LEU A 75 7.82 15.97 -12.64
CA LEU A 75 7.52 15.15 -11.47
C LEU A 75 6.01 14.87 -11.34
N LYS A 76 5.17 15.91 -11.41
CA LYS A 76 3.70 15.78 -11.36
C LYS A 76 3.16 14.91 -12.49
N SER A 77 3.75 15.03 -13.69
CA SER A 77 3.41 14.19 -14.83
C SER A 77 3.77 12.72 -14.58
N SER A 78 4.94 12.45 -14.00
CA SER A 78 5.35 11.10 -13.62
C SER A 78 4.46 10.50 -12.52
N GLU A 79 4.09 11.29 -11.50
CA GLU A 79 3.16 10.86 -10.46
C GLU A 79 1.79 10.45 -11.05
N ALA A 80 1.26 11.24 -11.99
CA ALA A 80 0.00 10.93 -12.66
C ALA A 80 0.09 9.62 -13.48
N GLN A 81 1.22 9.36 -14.14
CA GLN A 81 1.44 8.11 -14.87
C GLN A 81 1.51 6.90 -13.94
N ILE A 82 2.20 7.03 -12.80
CA ILE A 82 2.28 5.96 -11.79
C ILE A 82 0.89 5.70 -11.20
N SER A 83 0.14 6.76 -10.85
CA SER A 83 -1.23 6.63 -10.35
C SER A 83 -2.15 5.92 -11.34
N MET A 84 -1.99 6.18 -12.65
CA MET A 84 -2.74 5.50 -13.71
C MET A 84 -2.41 4.00 -13.75
N ALA A 85 -1.12 3.64 -13.67
CA ALA A 85 -0.69 2.24 -13.63
C ALA A 85 -1.28 1.51 -12.40
N THR A 86 -1.23 2.13 -11.22
CA THR A 86 -1.83 1.58 -10.00
C THR A 86 -3.34 1.39 -10.12
N ALA A 87 -4.05 2.33 -10.75
CA ALA A 87 -5.50 2.20 -10.98
C ALA A 87 -5.84 0.98 -11.85
N ILE A 88 -5.04 0.72 -12.89
CA ILE A 88 -5.19 -0.45 -13.75
C ILE A 88 -4.96 -1.74 -12.96
N GLU A 89 -3.94 -1.79 -12.11
CA GLU A 89 -3.67 -2.95 -11.25
C GLU A 89 -4.82 -3.25 -10.29
N ILE A 90 -5.35 -2.22 -9.62
CA ILE A 90 -6.49 -2.37 -8.70
C ILE A 90 -7.71 -2.87 -9.48
N ARG A 91 -7.99 -2.30 -10.65
CA ARG A 91 -9.07 -2.78 -11.54
C ARG A 91 -8.92 -4.26 -11.86
N ASN A 92 -7.72 -4.70 -12.23
CA ASN A 92 -7.47 -6.10 -12.56
C ASN A 92 -7.67 -7.01 -11.35
N LYS A 93 -7.16 -6.63 -10.17
CA LYS A 93 -7.37 -7.36 -8.92
C LYS A 93 -8.85 -7.48 -8.53
N MET A 94 -9.67 -6.45 -8.77
CA MET A 94 -11.11 -6.53 -8.53
C MET A 94 -11.81 -7.49 -9.50
N LEU A 95 -11.42 -7.48 -10.78
CA LEU A 95 -11.96 -8.43 -11.76
C LEU A 95 -11.56 -9.88 -11.43
N GLU A 96 -10.33 -10.09 -10.98
CA GLU A 96 -9.85 -11.39 -10.50
C GLU A 96 -10.65 -11.85 -9.28
N ALA A 97 -10.85 -10.98 -8.28
CA ALA A 97 -11.63 -11.29 -7.09
C ALA A 97 -13.08 -11.66 -7.43
N TYR A 98 -13.73 -10.90 -8.32
CA TYR A 98 -15.08 -11.21 -8.82
C TYR A 98 -15.13 -12.57 -9.52
N THR A 99 -14.17 -12.83 -10.42
CA THR A 99 -14.09 -14.09 -11.17
C THR A 99 -13.82 -15.27 -10.24
N SER A 100 -12.95 -15.08 -9.24
CA SER A 100 -12.62 -16.09 -8.24
C SER A 100 -13.84 -16.44 -7.39
N LEU A 101 -14.64 -15.46 -6.98
CA LEU A 101 -15.89 -15.70 -6.25
C LEU A 101 -16.89 -16.46 -7.13
N SER A 102 -17.00 -16.11 -8.41
CA SER A 102 -17.91 -16.76 -9.35
C SER A 102 -17.53 -18.21 -9.69
N ASN A 103 -16.24 -18.53 -9.69
CA ASN A 103 -15.73 -19.86 -10.02
C ASN A 103 -15.55 -20.75 -8.78
N MET A 104 -15.86 -20.24 -7.59
CA MET A 104 -15.83 -21.06 -6.37
C MET A 104 -17.04 -22.01 -6.40
N PRO A 105 -16.84 -23.34 -6.43
CA PRO A 105 -17.95 -24.27 -6.32
C PRO A 105 -18.58 -24.14 -4.93
N ILE A 106 -19.89 -23.92 -4.89
CA ILE A 106 -20.74 -23.98 -3.68
C ILE A 106 -20.83 -25.40 -3.14
#